data_AF-A0A916RLT5-F1
#
_entry.id   AF-A0A916RLT5-F1
#
_cell.length_a   1.000
_cell.length_b   1.000
_cell.length_c   1.000
_cell.angle_alpha   90.00
_cell.angle_beta   90.00
_cell.angle_gamma   90.00
#
_symmetry.space_group_name_H-M   'P 1'
#
loop_
_entity.id
_entity.type
_entity.pdbx_description
1 polymer ?
#
loop_
_entity_poly.entity_id
_entity_poly.type
_entity_poly.pdbx_seq_one_letter_code
_entity_poly.pdbx_strand_id
1 'polypeptide(L)'
;MKTKIVIALCFILLISAVLLFYPYNLYHHLTAEEKVTTIFNDPMLRENSFGDDSEITNVKYLGNYLYRVVTEESSFLVKIKSSNASHSIEVYEHNINTTIFEYHPE
;
A
#
# COMPACT_ATOMS: atom_id res chain seq x y z
N MET A 1 7.64 -32.68 25.89
CA MET A 1 6.44 -32.44 25.06
C MET A 1 5.61 -31.26 25.54
N LYS A 2 5.21 -31.21 26.83
CA LYS A 2 4.34 -30.15 27.37
C LYS A 2 4.88 -28.71 27.16
N THR A 3 6.17 -28.49 27.37
CA THR A 3 6.81 -27.16 27.19
C THR A 3 6.79 -26.68 25.74
N LYS A 4 6.94 -27.58 24.76
CA LYS A 4 6.87 -27.23 23.33
C LYS A 4 5.45 -26.78 22.92
N ILE A 5 4.42 -27.40 23.50
CA ILE A 5 3.03 -27.04 23.27
C ILE A 5 2.72 -25.66 23.87
N VAL A 6 3.20 -25.38 25.09
CA VAL A 6 3.03 -24.06 25.73
C VAL A 6 3.70 -22.95 24.93
N ILE A 7 4.92 -23.17 24.44
CA ILE A 7 5.63 -22.19 23.60
C ILE A 7 4.87 -21.94 22.30
N ALA A 8 4.37 -23.00 21.64
CA ALA A 8 3.57 -22.86 20.41
C ALA A 8 2.28 -22.06 20.67
N LEU A 9 1.58 -22.30 21.78
CA LEU A 9 0.39 -21.55 22.16
C LEU A 9 0.71 -20.08 22.44
N CYS A 10 1.81 -19.77 23.12
CA CYS A 10 2.25 -18.39 23.33
C CYS A 10 2.54 -17.67 22.00
N PHE A 11 3.16 -18.34 21.03
CA PHE A 11 3.40 -17.76 19.70
C PHE A 11 2.10 -17.48 18.95
N ILE A 12 1.17 -18.43 18.95
CA ILE A 12 -0.15 -18.23 18.33
C ILE A 12 -0.87 -17.05 18.97
N LEU A 13 -0.86 -16.97 20.30
CA LEU A 13 -1.54 -15.90 21.04
C LEU A 13 -0.89 -14.52 20.78
N LEU A 14 0.43 -14.47 20.64
CA LEU A 14 1.16 -13.26 20.25
C LEU A 14 0.80 -12.82 18.82
N ILE A 15 0.76 -13.74 17.86
CA ILE A 15 0.39 -13.45 16.47
C ILE A 15 -1.07 -12.98 16.40
N SER A 16 -1.98 -13.65 17.10
CA SER A 16 -3.39 -13.25 17.19
C SER A 16 -3.55 -11.85 17.80
N ALA A 17 -2.78 -11.51 18.84
CA ALA A 17 -2.80 -10.17 19.41
C ALA A 17 -2.37 -9.12 18.38
N VAL A 18 -1.26 -9.33 17.65
CA VAL A 18 -0.78 -8.41 16.61
C VAL A 18 -1.83 -8.21 15.51
N LEU A 19 -2.49 -9.29 15.08
CA LEU A 19 -3.57 -9.24 14.08
C LEU A 19 -4.79 -8.44 14.59
N LEU A 20 -5.09 -8.50 15.89
CA LEU A 20 -6.20 -7.76 16.50
C LEU A 20 -5.90 -6.27 16.72
N PHE A 21 -4.63 -5.89 16.92
CA PHE A 21 -4.26 -4.48 17.13
C PHE A 21 -4.17 -3.67 15.83
N TYR A 22 -3.93 -4.30 14.67
CA TYR A 22 -3.78 -3.60 13.38
C TYR A 22 -4.64 -4.19 12.22
N PRO A 23 -5.92 -4.53 12.44
CA PRO A 23 -6.74 -5.19 11.41
C PRO A 23 -6.93 -4.30 10.17
N TYR A 24 -7.04 -2.99 10.38
CA TYR A 24 -7.25 -2.01 9.32
C TYR A 24 -6.08 -1.93 8.33
N ASN A 25 -4.85 -1.80 8.86
CA ASN A 25 -3.65 -1.72 8.02
C ASN A 25 -3.37 -3.05 7.33
N LEU A 26 -3.58 -4.18 8.03
CA LEU A 26 -3.41 -5.50 7.44
C LEU A 26 -4.37 -5.73 6.28
N TYR A 27 -5.67 -5.41 6.47
CA TYR A 27 -6.67 -5.51 5.41
C TYR A 27 -6.29 -4.67 4.20
N HIS A 28 -5.91 -3.41 4.40
CA HIS A 28 -5.50 -2.53 3.31
C HIS A 28 -4.19 -2.92 2.65
N HIS A 29 -3.28 -3.59 3.38
CA HIS A 29 -2.06 -4.12 2.82
C HIS A 29 -2.33 -5.34 1.93
N LEU A 30 -3.21 -6.25 2.39
CA LEU A 30 -3.58 -7.46 1.64
C LEU A 30 -4.45 -7.15 0.41
N THR A 31 -5.31 -6.13 0.49
CA THR A 31 -6.20 -5.72 -0.63
C THR A 31 -5.61 -4.60 -1.48
N ALA A 32 -4.36 -4.20 -1.24
CA ALA A 32 -3.75 -3.05 -1.89
C ALA A 32 -3.69 -3.21 -3.41
N GLU A 33 -3.16 -4.35 -3.84
CA GLU A 33 -2.97 -4.68 -5.24
C GLU A 33 -4.30 -4.75 -5.97
N GLU A 34 -5.23 -5.59 -5.49
CA GLU A 34 -6.58 -5.72 -6.06
C GLU A 34 -7.30 -4.36 -6.16
N LYS A 35 -7.23 -3.54 -5.13
CA LYS A 35 -7.91 -2.24 -5.11
C LYS A 35 -7.34 -1.29 -6.17
N VAL A 36 -6.01 -1.22 -6.27
CA VAL A 36 -5.34 -0.34 -7.24
C VAL A 36 -5.56 -0.86 -8.66
N THR A 37 -5.36 -2.15 -8.92
CA THR A 37 -5.54 -2.75 -10.24
C THR A 37 -6.98 -2.65 -10.71
N THR A 38 -7.97 -2.84 -9.83
CA THR A 38 -9.39 -2.68 -10.19
C THR A 38 -9.71 -1.25 -10.62
N ILE A 39 -9.16 -0.24 -9.93
CA ILE A 39 -9.39 1.17 -10.25
C ILE A 39 -8.71 1.56 -11.57
N PHE A 40 -7.46 1.15 -11.77
CA PHE A 40 -6.70 1.42 -12.99
C PHE A 40 -6.89 0.37 -14.09
N ASN A 41 -7.92 -0.47 -13.96
CA ASN A 41 -8.35 -1.35 -15.04
C ASN A 41 -9.01 -0.56 -16.17
N ASP A 42 -9.56 0.63 -15.85
CA ASP A 42 -10.02 1.59 -16.86
C ASP A 42 -8.80 2.16 -17.61
N PRO A 43 -8.65 1.86 -18.92
CA PRO A 43 -7.50 2.32 -19.71
C PRO A 43 -7.39 3.84 -19.75
N MET A 44 -8.52 4.55 -19.79
CA MET A 44 -8.52 6.01 -19.85
C MET A 44 -8.01 6.61 -18.54
N LEU A 45 -8.38 6.03 -17.40
CA LEU A 45 -7.86 6.48 -16.11
C LEU A 45 -6.37 6.18 -15.97
N ARG A 46 -5.94 5.01 -16.46
CA ARG A 46 -4.54 4.59 -16.45
C ARG A 46 -3.66 5.51 -17.28
N GLU A 47 -4.05 5.77 -18.53
CA GLU A 47 -3.33 6.69 -19.43
C GLU A 47 -3.26 8.11 -18.85
N ASN A 48 -4.37 8.63 -18.31
CA ASN A 48 -4.39 9.96 -17.68
C ASN A 48 -3.55 10.05 -16.39
N SER A 49 -3.28 8.93 -15.72
CA SER A 49 -2.60 8.89 -14.43
C SER A 49 -1.11 8.61 -14.55
N PHE A 50 -0.73 7.70 -15.46
CA PHE A 50 0.64 7.23 -15.62
C PHE A 50 1.28 7.68 -16.94
N GLY A 51 0.49 8.23 -17.87
CA GLY A 51 0.99 8.77 -19.13
C GLY A 51 1.28 7.71 -20.21
N ASP A 52 1.11 6.43 -19.89
CA ASP A 52 1.34 5.31 -20.79
C ASP A 52 0.32 4.17 -20.55
N ASP A 53 0.35 3.19 -21.44
CA ASP A 53 -0.37 1.91 -21.29
C ASP A 53 0.42 0.89 -20.45
N SER A 54 1.45 1.33 -19.72
CA SER A 54 2.37 0.41 -19.03
C SER A 54 1.67 -0.36 -17.95
N GLU A 55 2.05 -1.63 -17.86
CA GLU A 55 1.51 -2.57 -16.91
C GLU A 55 1.96 -2.21 -15.49
N ILE A 56 1.04 -2.32 -14.53
CA ILE A 56 1.36 -2.17 -13.11
C ILE A 56 2.09 -3.44 -12.67
N THR A 57 3.38 -3.32 -12.35
CA THR A 57 4.22 -4.45 -11.94
C THR A 57 4.22 -4.68 -10.44
N ASN A 58 3.97 -3.62 -9.64
CA ASN A 58 3.97 -3.72 -8.19
C ASN A 58 3.08 -2.65 -7.55
N VAL A 59 2.35 -3.05 -6.50
CA VAL A 59 1.56 -2.16 -5.65
C VAL A 59 1.92 -2.39 -4.18
N LYS A 60 2.23 -1.32 -3.46
CA LYS A 60 2.50 -1.37 -2.02
C LYS A 60 1.67 -0.35 -1.27
N TYR A 61 0.88 -0.80 -0.30
CA TYR A 61 0.20 0.10 0.64
C TYR A 61 1.19 0.73 1.63
N LEU A 62 1.15 2.05 1.75
CA LEU A 62 2.02 2.84 2.63
C LEU A 62 1.31 3.36 3.89
N GLY A 63 0.00 3.12 4.03
CA GLY A 63 -0.82 3.71 5.09
C GLY A 63 -1.58 4.96 4.63
N ASN A 64 -2.57 5.41 5.39
CA ASN A 64 -3.30 6.68 5.15
C ASN A 64 -3.85 6.83 3.72
N TYR A 65 -4.35 5.73 3.14
CA TYR A 65 -4.86 5.66 1.77
C TYR A 65 -3.81 5.90 0.67
N LEU A 66 -2.52 5.86 1.00
CA LEU A 66 -1.41 5.99 0.05
C LEU A 66 -0.93 4.62 -0.41
N TYR A 67 -0.66 4.54 -1.70
CA TYR A 67 -0.18 3.37 -2.41
C TYR A 67 1.02 3.81 -3.25
N ARG A 68 2.11 3.04 -3.19
CA ARG A 68 3.17 3.13 -4.19
C ARG A 68 2.82 2.19 -5.32
N VAL A 69 2.69 2.73 -6.52
CA VAL A 69 2.41 1.99 -7.75
C VAL A 69 3.66 2.06 -8.61
N VAL A 70 4.15 0.91 -9.06
CA VAL A 70 5.32 0.82 -9.94
C VAL A 70 4.85 0.27 -11.27
N THR A 71 5.16 0.98 -12.34
CA THR A 71 4.97 0.53 -13.73
C THR A 71 6.31 0.06 -14.28
N GLU A 72 6.36 -0.35 -15.55
CA GLU A 72 7.63 -0.66 -16.21
C GLU A 72 8.55 0.57 -16.32
N GLU A 73 7.97 1.76 -16.54
CA GLU A 73 8.73 2.98 -16.78
C GLU A 73 9.05 3.79 -15.52
N SER A 74 8.11 3.86 -14.57
CA SER A 74 8.21 4.81 -13.45
C SER A 74 7.55 4.30 -12.15
N SER A 75 7.61 5.13 -11.12
CA SER A 75 6.89 4.90 -9.87
C SER A 75 6.04 6.10 -9.48
N PHE A 76 4.87 5.82 -8.95
CA PHE A 76 3.85 6.80 -8.62
C PHE A 76 3.42 6.63 -7.16
N LEU A 77 3.12 7.75 -6.52
CA LEU A 77 2.36 7.75 -5.27
C LEU A 77 0.91 8.04 -5.60
N VAL A 78 0.04 7.09 -5.29
CA VAL A 78 -1.39 7.18 -5.53
C VAL A 78 -2.11 7.23 -4.21
N LYS A 79 -2.97 8.22 -4.02
CA LYS A 79 -3.83 8.34 -2.85
C LYS A 79 -5.27 8.07 -3.24
N ILE A 80 -5.88 7.03 -2.67
CA ILE A 80 -7.23 6.58 -3.03
C ILE A 80 -8.15 6.65 -1.82
N LYS A 81 -8.93 7.73 -1.75
CA LYS A 81 -9.98 7.91 -0.74
C LYS A 81 -11.32 7.47 -1.32
N SER A 82 -11.87 6.38 -0.78
CA SER A 82 -13.21 5.91 -1.12
C SER A 82 -14.22 6.46 -0.10
N SER A 83 -15.23 7.17 -0.57
CA SER A 83 -16.45 7.50 0.18
C SER A 83 -17.64 6.73 -0.38
N ASN A 84 -18.76 6.68 0.34
CA ASN A 84 -19.95 5.93 -0.08
C ASN A 84 -20.52 6.32 -1.46
N ALA A 85 -20.12 7.48 -2.01
CA ALA A 85 -20.64 8.01 -3.28
C ALA A 85 -19.55 8.38 -4.30
N SER A 86 -18.26 8.38 -3.93
CA SER A 86 -17.19 8.79 -4.84
C SER A 86 -15.82 8.29 -4.40
N HIS A 87 -14.95 8.07 -5.40
CA HIS A 87 -13.52 7.88 -5.20
C HIS A 87 -12.80 9.18 -5.54
N SER A 88 -11.99 9.68 -4.60
CA SER A 88 -11.00 10.73 -4.87
C SER A 88 -9.65 10.06 -5.07
N ILE A 89 -9.06 10.29 -6.24
CA ILE A 89 -7.78 9.73 -6.66
C ILE A 89 -6.84 10.90 -6.90
N GLU A 90 -5.74 10.94 -6.15
CA GLU A 90 -4.65 11.89 -6.37
C GLU A 90 -3.42 11.07 -6.80
N VAL A 91 -2.83 11.39 -7.95
CA VAL A 91 -1.65 10.71 -8.49
C VAL A 91 -0.50 11.70 -8.51
N TYR A 92 0.62 11.30 -7.92
CA TYR A 92 1.85 12.06 -7.88
C TYR A 92 2.92 11.23 -8.59
N GLU A 93 3.39 11.71 -9.73
CA GLU A 93 4.58 11.16 -10.39
C GLU A 93 5.77 11.34 -9.44
N HIS A 94 6.41 10.23 -9.06
CA HIS A 94 7.59 10.30 -8.21
C HIS A 94 8.80 10.65 -9.06
N ASN A 95 8.87 11.92 -9.51
CA ASN A 95 10.11 12.46 -10.05
C ASN A 95 11.13 12.50 -8.90
N ILE A 96 12.17 11.69 -9.03
CA ILE A 96 13.21 11.46 -8.03
C ILE A 96 13.98 12.77 -7.82
N ASN A 97 13.53 13.58 -6.86
CA ASN A 97 14.35 14.63 -6.25
C ASN A 97 14.02 14.69 -4.76
N THR A 98 14.38 13.62 -4.06
CA THR A 98 14.31 13.54 -2.60
C THR A 98 15.38 14.46 -2.02
N THR A 99 14.97 15.58 -1.42
CA THR A 99 15.89 16.39 -0.61
C THR A 99 16.21 15.63 0.67
N ILE A 100 17.46 15.17 0.80
CA ILE A 100 17.98 14.55 2.02
C ILE A 100 18.36 15.69 2.98
N PHE A 101 17.84 15.68 4.20
CA PHE A 101 18.29 16.58 5.26
C PHE A 101 19.15 15.81 6.25
N GLU A 102 20.34 16.32 6.55
CA GLU A 102 21.13 15.88 7.70
C GLU A 102 20.59 16.56 8.95
N TYR A 103 20.03 15.76 9.87
CA TYR A 103 19.52 16.21 11.15
C TYR A 103 20.51 15.82 12.25
N HIS A 104 21.05 16.82 12.94
CA HIS A 104 21.87 16.64 14.13
C HIS A 104 21.03 16.96 15.37
N PRO A 105 20.59 15.94 16.14
CA PRO A 105 19.97 16.20 17.44
C PRO A 105 21.03 16.73 18.42
N GLU A 106 20.70 17.81 19.12
CA GLU A 106 21.44 18.28 20.30
C GLU A 106 21.35 17.27 21.46
#